data_AF-A0A6L8DLI9-F1
#
_entry.id   AF-A0A6L8DLI9-F1
#
_cell.length_a   1.000
_cell.length_b   1.000
_cell.length_c   1.000
_cell.angle_alpha   90.00
_cell.angle_beta   90.00
_cell.angle_gamma   90.00
#
_symmetry.space_group_name_H-M   'P 1'
#
loop_
_entity.id
_entity.type
_entity.pdbx_description
1 polymer ?
#
loop_
_entity_poly.entity_id
_entity_poly.type
_entity_poly.pdbx_seq_one_letter_code
_entity_poly.pdbx_strand_id
1 'polypeptide(L)'
;MTSMLRGLIAFTTTLSLFALFSCGKDGPTEPPAQVPATINLSSYEVSLTAVGQMVQITATVLDQESKVIPGATVTWSSSNPNIARVGPDGTVTAASNGSAQITASFDQARATASVSVRQEPARIAIIPESATLTTVGETVQLEAAVYDRGDTIIPGEQVVWTSSHPAVATVGANGLVTAVSSGITQVAAASGTVKMLASVSVVFPPEAFSITLNISSATLTEVGQTLQLAARVYDIDGEAIQSAPVTWSSSNPAVAKVDETGLVTAVFNGTTQITATSGDARESARISVDISGTGPRPSVDREALIAFYNETGGRDWTNRSNWVSNTPIGTWYGVTADDDGRVVGLRLRDNNLSGSIPADLRHLDEMKTMDLGSNQLTGGLPPELGQLLKLAVLSLDGNQLTGSIPAELGDMINLESLNIGANRISGGIPPALGRMGRLKDMHFHANDLTGGIPPELGQLTALVTIRLDNNRLSGVLSAAFGQWTRLTHLGLHDNQLSGTIPPEFGQLTSLVGFELHNNQLTGGVPSELGNLTAMRSLQLQNNRGMAGPLPLSLTGVSLNSLSLDSTQLCVPPDAAFQTWLARIENVSGVIECSP
;
A
#
# COMPACT_ATOMS: atom_id res chain seq x y z
N MET A 1 57.85 41.42 -12.04
CA MET A 1 59.31 41.62 -12.22
C MET A 1 59.63 43.09 -12.13
N THR A 2 60.81 43.41 -11.59
CA THR A 2 61.35 44.75 -11.35
C THR A 2 61.92 45.40 -12.61
N SER A 3 62.13 46.73 -12.52
CA SER A 3 63.28 47.47 -13.08
C SER A 3 63.33 47.90 -14.56
N MET A 4 63.25 49.23 -14.73
CA MET A 4 64.16 50.15 -15.47
C MET A 4 64.80 49.79 -16.84
N LEU A 5 64.87 50.77 -17.77
CA LEU A 5 66.07 51.55 -18.18
C LEU A 5 65.69 52.56 -19.30
N ARG A 6 65.98 53.88 -19.19
CA ARG A 6 67.13 54.69 -19.72
C ARG A 6 67.22 54.99 -21.23
N GLY A 7 67.65 56.22 -21.56
CA GLY A 7 68.13 56.70 -22.89
C GLY A 7 67.39 57.97 -23.35
N LEU A 8 67.79 59.25 -23.18
CA LEU A 8 69.07 60.01 -23.15
C LEU A 8 69.50 60.60 -24.53
N ILE A 9 69.86 61.91 -24.57
CA ILE A 9 70.61 62.68 -25.64
C ILE A 9 69.76 63.11 -26.88
N ALA A 10 69.87 64.31 -27.53
CA ALA A 10 70.78 65.48 -27.45
C ALA A 10 70.12 66.85 -27.83
N PHE A 11 70.83 67.94 -27.48
CA PHE A 11 71.12 69.21 -28.21
C PHE A 11 70.46 69.48 -29.60
N THR A 12 70.17 70.72 -30.01
CA THR A 12 71.11 71.87 -30.07
C THR A 12 70.52 73.27 -29.86
N THR A 13 71.31 74.15 -29.25
CA THR A 13 71.17 75.62 -29.25
C THR A 13 71.80 76.29 -30.47
N THR A 14 71.23 77.41 -30.93
CA THR A 14 71.96 78.45 -31.68
C THR A 14 71.79 79.82 -31.01
N LEU A 15 72.85 80.62 -31.05
CA LEU A 15 72.99 81.88 -30.30
C LEU A 15 73.44 82.98 -31.26
N SER A 16 72.86 84.17 -31.17
CA SER A 16 73.38 85.36 -31.85
C SER A 16 73.19 86.64 -31.01
N LEU A 17 74.28 87.02 -30.33
CA LEU A 17 74.76 88.39 -30.08
C LEU A 17 74.48 89.33 -31.28
N PHE A 18 74.38 90.66 -31.19
CA PHE A 18 74.76 91.69 -30.19
C PHE A 18 73.69 92.83 -30.25
N ALA A 19 73.70 93.96 -29.50
CA ALA A 19 74.70 94.58 -28.61
C ALA A 19 74.02 95.34 -27.43
N LEU A 20 74.80 96.13 -26.67
CA LEU A 20 74.33 97.05 -25.63
C LEU A 20 74.26 98.50 -26.13
N PHE A 21 73.43 99.33 -25.49
CA PHE A 21 73.83 100.69 -25.08
C PHE A 21 73.17 101.09 -23.74
N SER A 22 73.68 102.14 -23.09
CA SER A 22 73.66 102.32 -21.64
C SER A 22 73.02 103.63 -21.19
N CYS A 23 72.23 103.54 -20.11
CA CYS A 23 71.95 104.54 -19.06
C CYS A 23 71.40 105.93 -19.46
N GLY A 24 70.30 106.33 -18.83
CA GLY A 24 69.79 107.70 -18.81
C GLY A 24 68.61 107.82 -17.85
N LYS A 25 68.72 108.68 -16.83
CA LYS A 25 67.62 108.95 -15.89
C LYS A 25 66.53 109.73 -16.62
N ASP A 26 65.29 109.26 -16.52
CA ASP A 26 64.12 110.06 -16.17
C ASP A 26 62.96 109.11 -15.91
N GLY A 27 62.20 109.35 -14.85
CA GLY A 27 61.01 108.56 -14.53
C GLY A 27 59.74 109.31 -14.96
N PRO A 28 58.96 108.81 -15.92
CA PRO A 28 57.59 109.25 -16.14
C PRO A 28 56.63 108.35 -15.34
N THR A 29 55.86 109.00 -14.48
CA THR A 29 54.45 108.68 -14.12
C THR A 29 53.90 107.30 -14.49
N GLU A 30 53.47 106.56 -13.46
CA GLU A 30 52.60 105.39 -13.58
C GLU A 30 51.41 105.69 -14.52
N PRO A 31 51.12 104.83 -15.53
CA PRO A 31 50.02 105.06 -16.46
C PRO A 31 48.68 105.03 -15.73
N PRO A 32 47.68 105.84 -16.13
CA PRO A 32 46.35 105.78 -15.54
C PRO A 32 45.75 104.38 -15.76
N ALA A 33 45.06 103.88 -14.73
CA ALA A 33 44.40 102.57 -14.78
C ALA A 33 43.46 102.48 -15.99
N GLN A 34 43.70 101.50 -16.88
CA GLN A 34 42.84 101.28 -18.04
C GLN A 34 41.45 100.82 -17.57
N VAL A 35 40.42 101.61 -17.87
CA VAL A 35 39.04 101.27 -17.54
C VAL A 35 38.52 100.27 -18.58
N PRO A 36 38.15 99.03 -18.18
CA PRO A 36 37.67 98.02 -19.12
C PRO A 36 36.30 98.39 -19.69
N ALA A 37 36.10 98.16 -20.98
CA ALA A 37 34.87 98.53 -21.69
C ALA A 37 34.02 97.32 -22.07
N THR A 38 34.63 96.29 -22.67
CA THR A 38 33.91 95.10 -23.17
C THR A 38 34.71 93.81 -22.98
N ILE A 39 34.01 92.68 -23.01
CA ILE A 39 34.60 91.33 -23.02
C ILE A 39 34.09 90.61 -24.26
N ASN A 40 34.99 90.05 -25.07
CA ASN A 40 34.64 89.18 -26.18
C ASN A 40 34.90 87.71 -25.82
N LEU A 41 33.93 86.84 -26.05
CA LEU A 41 34.05 85.39 -25.84
C LEU A 41 34.44 84.64 -27.12
N SER A 42 35.16 83.53 -26.99
CA SER A 42 35.47 82.63 -28.11
C SER A 42 34.25 81.91 -28.69
N SER A 43 33.21 81.72 -27.89
CA SER A 43 31.87 81.36 -28.35
C SER A 43 30.81 81.98 -27.43
N TYR A 44 29.65 82.29 -28.00
CA TYR A 44 28.46 82.75 -27.29
C TYR A 44 27.38 81.65 -27.16
N GLU A 45 27.52 80.55 -27.90
CA GLU A 45 26.61 79.41 -27.90
C GLU A 45 27.42 78.11 -27.88
N VAL A 46 27.06 77.19 -26.99
CA VAL A 46 27.79 75.92 -26.77
C VAL A 46 26.78 74.80 -26.58
N SER A 47 26.96 73.70 -27.33
CA SER A 47 26.17 72.47 -27.18
C SER A 47 27.07 71.31 -26.75
N LEU A 48 26.74 70.68 -25.63
CA LEU A 48 27.45 69.51 -25.08
C LEU A 48 26.50 68.30 -25.06
N THR A 49 26.99 67.13 -25.49
CA THR A 49 26.18 65.91 -25.71
C THR A 49 26.53 64.73 -24.81
N ALA A 50 27.36 64.94 -23.80
CA ALA A 50 27.61 63.99 -22.71
C ALA A 50 27.92 64.71 -21.38
N VAL A 51 27.56 64.10 -20.27
CA VAL A 51 27.98 64.55 -18.93
C VAL A 51 29.49 64.36 -18.79
N GLY A 52 30.16 65.31 -18.13
CA GLY A 52 31.63 65.35 -18.04
C GLY A 52 32.32 65.88 -19.30
N GLN A 53 31.61 66.11 -20.41
CA GLN A 53 32.20 66.76 -21.59
C GLN A 53 32.68 68.17 -21.23
N MET A 54 33.91 68.49 -21.62
CA MET A 54 34.55 69.79 -21.37
C MET A 54 34.71 70.58 -22.67
N VAL A 55 34.61 71.91 -22.57
CA VAL A 55 34.97 72.86 -23.62
C VAL A 55 35.58 74.12 -23.01
N GLN A 56 36.61 74.67 -23.64
CA GLN A 56 37.22 75.93 -23.22
C GLN A 56 36.46 77.11 -23.84
N ILE A 57 35.95 78.01 -23.01
CA ILE A 57 35.58 79.36 -23.46
C ILE A 57 36.72 80.29 -23.04
N THR A 58 37.27 81.07 -23.96
CA THR A 58 38.26 82.12 -23.64
C THR A 58 37.58 83.49 -23.71
N ALA A 59 38.07 84.42 -22.90
CA ALA A 59 37.55 85.78 -22.79
C ALA A 59 38.68 86.77 -23.04
N THR A 60 38.47 87.71 -23.96
CA THR A 60 39.39 88.80 -24.27
C THR A 60 38.80 90.10 -23.75
N VAL A 61 39.48 90.75 -22.80
CA VAL A 61 39.06 92.04 -22.23
C VAL A 61 39.63 93.18 -23.07
N LEU A 62 38.78 94.14 -23.43
CA LEU A 62 39.11 95.29 -24.25
C LEU A 62 38.90 96.61 -23.49
N ASP A 63 39.77 97.58 -23.71
CA ASP A 63 39.60 98.98 -23.29
C ASP A 63 38.60 99.74 -24.18
N GLN A 64 38.37 101.03 -23.89
CA GLN A 64 37.39 101.87 -24.60
C GLN A 64 37.78 102.09 -26.08
N GLU A 65 39.06 101.96 -26.40
CA GLU A 65 39.64 102.03 -27.74
C GLU A 65 39.65 100.66 -28.46
N SER A 66 39.01 99.64 -27.90
CA SER A 66 38.95 98.25 -28.42
C SER A 66 40.29 97.53 -28.50
N LYS A 67 41.27 97.93 -27.68
CA LYS A 67 42.58 97.29 -27.57
C LYS A 67 42.60 96.31 -26.39
N VAL A 68 43.32 95.20 -26.55
CA VAL A 68 43.43 94.15 -25.53
C VAL A 68 44.16 94.67 -24.29
N ILE A 69 43.58 94.44 -23.11
CA ILE A 69 44.20 94.70 -21.81
C ILE A 69 45.06 93.47 -21.43
N PRO A 70 46.40 93.53 -21.51
CA PRO A 70 47.25 92.38 -21.24
C PRO A 70 47.26 92.03 -19.74
N GLY A 71 47.08 90.75 -19.42
CA GLY A 71 47.09 90.26 -18.03
C GLY A 71 45.76 90.38 -17.27
N ALA A 72 44.67 90.80 -17.93
CA ALA A 72 43.35 90.87 -17.31
C ALA A 72 42.87 89.49 -16.81
N THR A 73 42.61 89.38 -15.50
CA THR A 73 42.16 88.13 -14.86
C THR A 73 40.64 88.07 -14.81
N VAL A 74 40.04 87.40 -15.80
CA VAL A 74 38.58 87.25 -15.91
C VAL A 74 38.04 86.32 -14.83
N THR A 75 36.95 86.72 -14.16
CA THR A 75 36.22 85.87 -13.22
C THR A 75 35.05 85.20 -13.93
N TRP A 76 34.91 83.89 -13.79
CA TRP A 76 33.85 83.10 -14.43
C TRP A 76 32.76 82.68 -13.44
N SER A 77 31.49 82.72 -13.86
CA SER A 77 30.36 82.18 -13.10
C SER A 77 29.36 81.46 -14.00
N SER A 78 28.68 80.45 -13.45
CA SER A 78 27.58 79.74 -14.11
C SER A 78 26.26 80.10 -13.43
N SER A 79 25.22 80.36 -14.22
CA SER A 79 23.86 80.56 -13.71
C SER A 79 23.24 79.30 -13.12
N ASN A 80 23.74 78.11 -13.50
CA ASN A 80 23.32 76.84 -12.91
C ASN A 80 24.47 75.80 -12.94
N PRO A 81 25.30 75.74 -11.88
CA PRO A 81 26.39 74.77 -11.75
C PRO A 81 25.97 73.28 -11.72
N ASN A 82 24.68 72.97 -11.59
CA ASN A 82 24.20 71.60 -11.70
C ASN A 82 24.05 71.15 -13.15
N ILE A 83 23.88 72.09 -14.09
CA ILE A 83 23.79 71.83 -15.54
C ILE A 83 25.16 71.96 -16.20
N ALA A 84 25.85 73.09 -15.99
CA ALA A 84 27.20 73.31 -16.50
C ALA A 84 28.06 74.05 -15.46
N ARG A 85 29.24 73.50 -15.15
CA ARG A 85 30.23 74.10 -14.24
C ARG A 85 31.27 74.85 -15.06
N VAL A 86 31.87 75.90 -14.52
CA VAL A 86 32.97 76.62 -15.17
C VAL A 86 34.15 76.75 -14.21
N GLY A 87 35.35 76.44 -14.69
CA GLY A 87 36.61 76.60 -13.98
C GLY A 87 37.12 78.05 -13.99
N PRO A 88 38.11 78.38 -13.15
CA PRO A 88 38.70 79.73 -13.11
C PRO A 88 39.44 80.12 -14.40
N ASP A 89 39.78 79.13 -15.23
CA ASP A 89 40.38 79.26 -16.56
C ASP A 89 39.35 79.48 -17.68
N GLY A 90 38.05 79.29 -17.42
CA GLY A 90 36.98 79.29 -18.44
C GLY A 90 36.67 77.91 -19.03
N THR A 91 37.23 76.81 -18.49
CA THR A 91 36.84 75.46 -18.86
C THR A 91 35.43 75.16 -18.37
N VAL A 92 34.47 75.01 -19.29
CA VAL A 92 33.09 74.62 -19.01
C VAL A 92 32.98 73.09 -19.04
N THR A 93 32.38 72.50 -18.01
CA THR A 93 32.12 71.04 -17.89
C THR A 93 30.62 70.78 -17.77
N ALA A 94 30.08 69.92 -18.64
CA ALA A 94 28.70 69.44 -18.54
C ALA A 94 28.47 68.62 -17.27
N ALA A 95 27.37 68.86 -16.57
CA ALA A 95 27.04 68.18 -15.30
C ALA A 95 25.65 67.50 -15.32
N SER A 96 24.66 68.03 -16.03
CA SER A 96 23.37 67.38 -16.30
C SER A 96 22.63 68.06 -17.46
N ASN A 97 21.57 67.42 -17.97
CA ASN A 97 20.75 67.96 -19.07
C ASN A 97 20.03 69.27 -18.69
N GLY A 98 19.99 70.20 -19.64
CA GLY A 98 19.33 71.50 -19.52
C GLY A 98 20.18 72.63 -20.09
N SER A 99 19.83 73.89 -19.77
CA SER A 99 20.61 75.06 -20.18
C SER A 99 21.13 75.87 -18.99
N ALA A 100 22.32 76.43 -19.16
CA ALA A 100 22.97 77.36 -18.23
C ALA A 100 23.60 78.52 -19.00
N GLN A 101 23.87 79.61 -18.30
CA GLN A 101 24.52 80.79 -18.85
C GLN A 101 25.87 80.97 -18.15
N ILE A 102 26.96 81.01 -18.92
CA ILE A 102 28.33 81.15 -18.42
C ILE A 102 28.77 82.60 -18.63
N THR A 103 28.98 83.33 -17.54
CA THR A 103 29.34 84.76 -17.58
C THR A 103 30.79 84.96 -17.21
N ALA A 104 31.55 85.57 -18.13
CA ALA A 104 32.83 86.21 -17.88
C ALA A 104 32.60 87.61 -17.30
N SER A 105 33.32 87.98 -16.24
CA SER A 105 33.28 89.31 -15.62
C SER A 105 34.69 89.86 -15.36
N PHE A 106 34.89 91.15 -15.63
CA PHE A 106 36.10 91.90 -15.27
C PHE A 106 35.69 93.35 -14.97
N ASP A 107 35.87 93.79 -13.72
CA ASP A 107 35.19 94.95 -13.13
C ASP A 107 33.68 94.99 -13.47
N GLN A 108 33.24 96.00 -14.23
CA GLN A 108 31.83 96.17 -14.63
C GLN A 108 31.50 95.53 -15.98
N ALA A 109 32.52 95.19 -16.78
CA ALA A 109 32.31 94.54 -18.08
C ALA A 109 31.91 93.07 -17.88
N ARG A 110 30.89 92.63 -18.61
CA ARG A 110 30.39 91.26 -18.61
C ARG A 110 30.09 90.79 -20.02
N ALA A 111 30.35 89.52 -20.29
CA ALA A 111 29.86 88.81 -21.46
C ALA A 111 29.41 87.41 -21.06
N THR A 112 28.36 86.92 -21.71
CA THR A 112 27.70 85.67 -21.34
C THR A 112 27.53 84.78 -22.56
N ALA A 113 27.83 83.50 -22.40
CA ALA A 113 27.57 82.45 -23.39
C ALA A 113 26.47 81.51 -22.88
N SER A 114 25.54 81.14 -23.76
CA SER A 114 24.59 80.06 -23.52
C SER A 114 25.30 78.71 -23.63
N VAL A 115 25.05 77.82 -22.68
CA VAL A 115 25.49 76.43 -22.71
C VAL A 115 24.25 75.54 -22.61
N SER A 116 24.05 74.71 -23.61
CA SER A 116 23.01 73.67 -23.65
C SER A 116 23.65 72.31 -23.50
N VAL A 117 23.18 71.52 -22.54
CA VAL A 117 23.59 70.13 -22.32
C VAL A 117 22.42 69.23 -22.66
N ARG A 118 22.61 68.34 -23.63
CA ARG A 118 21.64 67.32 -24.02
C ARG A 118 22.36 66.03 -24.36
N GLN A 119 22.42 65.11 -23.40
CA GLN A 119 22.97 63.77 -23.56
C GLN A 119 22.38 63.08 -24.81
N GLU A 120 23.26 62.51 -25.63
CA GLU A 120 22.87 61.71 -26.80
C GLU A 120 23.20 60.22 -26.53
N PRO A 121 22.28 59.28 -26.84
CA PRO A 121 22.54 57.84 -26.73
C PRO A 121 23.78 57.41 -27.51
N ALA A 122 24.79 56.87 -26.81
CA ALA A 122 26.05 56.38 -27.38
C ALA A 122 26.31 54.89 -27.09
N ARG A 123 25.71 54.33 -26.03
CA ARG A 123 25.65 52.89 -25.76
C ARG A 123 24.30 52.54 -25.12
N ILE A 124 23.84 51.31 -25.30
CA ILE A 124 22.77 50.71 -24.52
C ILE A 124 23.23 49.33 -24.02
N ALA A 125 22.90 48.97 -22.78
CA ALA A 125 23.15 47.65 -22.19
C ALA A 125 21.82 47.01 -21.79
N ILE A 126 21.72 45.68 -21.85
CA ILE A 126 20.55 44.91 -21.43
C ILE A 126 20.95 43.96 -20.32
N ILE A 127 20.12 43.83 -19.27
CA ILE A 127 20.32 42.87 -18.18
C ILE A 127 19.03 42.06 -17.98
N PRO A 128 19.08 40.72 -17.96
CA PRO A 128 20.19 39.86 -18.39
C PRO A 128 20.39 39.88 -19.92
N GLU A 129 21.62 39.65 -20.39
CA GLU A 129 21.92 39.52 -21.84
C GLU A 129 21.39 38.20 -22.45
N SER A 130 21.01 37.23 -21.62
CA SER A 130 20.37 36.00 -22.07
C SER A 130 19.40 35.43 -21.03
N ALA A 131 18.31 34.81 -21.48
CA ALA A 131 17.36 34.11 -20.64
C ALA A 131 16.86 32.81 -21.29
N THR A 132 16.48 31.84 -20.46
CA THR A 132 15.81 30.61 -20.89
C THR A 132 14.45 30.52 -20.21
N LEU A 133 13.40 30.30 -20.99
CA LEU A 133 12.02 30.10 -20.53
C LEU A 133 11.60 28.67 -20.89
N THR A 134 10.80 28.05 -20.03
CA THR A 134 10.47 26.61 -20.07
C THR A 134 8.97 26.32 -20.16
N THR A 135 8.11 27.30 -19.90
CA THR A 135 6.65 27.16 -19.93
C THR A 135 6.01 28.22 -20.84
N VAL A 136 4.91 27.88 -21.52
CA VAL A 136 4.10 28.87 -22.28
C VAL A 136 3.58 29.94 -21.30
N GLY A 137 3.74 31.22 -21.65
CA GLY A 137 3.33 32.34 -20.79
C GLY A 137 4.28 32.64 -19.63
N GLU A 138 5.39 31.90 -19.46
CA GLU A 138 6.47 32.27 -18.55
C GLU A 138 7.08 33.61 -18.98
N THR A 139 7.50 34.43 -18.01
CA THR A 139 8.01 35.77 -18.28
C THR A 139 9.37 36.04 -17.66
N VAL A 140 10.18 36.86 -18.35
CA VAL A 140 11.42 37.43 -17.83
C VAL A 140 11.43 38.93 -18.08
N GLN A 141 11.78 39.71 -17.07
CA GLN A 141 11.98 41.15 -17.20
C GLN A 141 13.40 41.41 -17.72
N LEU A 142 13.51 42.06 -18.88
CA LEU A 142 14.76 42.65 -19.34
C LEU A 142 14.80 44.12 -18.97
N GLU A 143 15.88 44.57 -18.35
CA GLU A 143 16.14 45.98 -18.05
C GLU A 143 17.14 46.54 -19.07
N ALA A 144 16.98 47.80 -19.46
CA ALA A 144 17.91 48.48 -20.35
C ALA A 144 18.41 49.80 -19.75
N ALA A 145 19.72 50.01 -19.80
CA ALA A 145 20.37 51.25 -19.41
C ALA A 145 21.00 51.90 -20.65
N VAL A 146 20.59 53.14 -20.96
CA VAL A 146 21.15 53.96 -22.04
C VAL A 146 22.22 54.88 -21.45
N TYR A 147 23.35 54.99 -22.14
CA TYR A 147 24.50 55.78 -21.71
C TYR A 147 24.91 56.77 -22.81
N ASP A 148 25.39 57.94 -22.39
CA ASP A 148 26.03 58.91 -23.26
C ASP A 148 27.48 58.54 -23.61
N ARG A 149 28.16 59.39 -24.39
CA ARG A 149 29.57 59.17 -24.79
C ARG A 149 30.56 59.25 -23.61
N GLY A 150 30.14 59.77 -22.46
CA GLY A 150 30.91 59.82 -21.22
C GLY A 150 30.61 58.65 -20.26
N ASP A 151 30.03 57.56 -20.77
CA ASP A 151 29.61 56.38 -20.00
C ASP A 151 28.64 56.68 -18.84
N THR A 152 27.95 57.83 -18.88
CA THR A 152 26.97 58.23 -17.87
C THR A 152 25.56 57.86 -18.33
N ILE A 153 24.74 57.32 -17.43
CA ILE A 153 23.34 56.94 -17.72
C ILE A 153 22.54 58.19 -18.13
N ILE A 154 21.66 58.02 -19.13
CA ILE A 154 20.67 59.03 -19.54
C ILE A 154 19.33 58.71 -18.84
N PRO A 155 18.96 59.41 -17.75
CA PRO A 155 17.80 59.06 -16.95
C PRO A 155 16.49 59.36 -17.69
N GLY A 156 15.58 58.37 -17.73
CA GLY A 156 14.26 58.51 -18.36
C GLY A 156 14.24 58.42 -19.90
N GLU A 157 15.40 58.14 -20.51
CA GLU A 157 15.53 57.96 -21.96
C GLU A 157 14.63 56.82 -22.46
N GLN A 158 13.96 57.04 -23.60
CA GLN A 158 12.97 56.09 -24.10
C GLN A 158 13.66 54.93 -24.82
N VAL A 159 13.33 53.70 -24.41
CA VAL A 159 13.82 52.46 -25.01
C VAL A 159 12.69 51.77 -25.75
N VAL A 160 12.90 51.50 -27.04
CA VAL A 160 11.99 50.70 -27.86
C VAL A 160 12.44 49.24 -27.82
N TRP A 161 11.52 48.37 -27.39
CA TRP A 161 11.73 46.92 -27.33
C TRP A 161 11.10 46.21 -28.52
N THR A 162 11.82 45.26 -29.12
CA THR A 162 11.31 44.43 -30.23
C THR A 162 11.83 42.99 -30.12
N SER A 163 11.01 42.01 -30.49
CA SER A 163 11.43 40.59 -30.61
C SER A 163 11.64 40.25 -32.09
N SER A 164 12.74 39.58 -32.42
CA SER A 164 13.03 39.11 -33.78
C SER A 164 12.02 38.09 -34.30
N HIS A 165 11.48 37.26 -33.39
CA HIS A 165 10.49 36.23 -33.67
C HIS A 165 9.40 36.28 -32.58
N PRO A 166 8.38 37.15 -32.73
CA PRO A 166 7.29 37.27 -31.77
C PRO A 166 6.48 35.98 -31.55
N ALA A 167 6.52 35.06 -32.52
CA ALA A 167 5.93 33.74 -32.40
C ALA A 167 6.63 32.83 -31.37
N VAL A 168 7.93 33.04 -31.11
CA VAL A 168 8.70 32.31 -30.09
C VAL A 168 8.53 32.98 -28.73
N ALA A 169 8.79 34.29 -28.65
CA ALA A 169 8.47 35.09 -27.47
C ALA A 169 8.15 36.54 -27.86
N THR A 170 7.14 37.12 -27.19
CA THR A 170 6.76 38.53 -27.33
C THR A 170 7.51 39.40 -26.31
N VAL A 171 7.57 40.71 -26.53
CA VAL A 171 8.14 41.67 -25.56
C VAL A 171 7.23 42.89 -25.43
N GLY A 172 6.94 43.30 -24.21
CA GLY A 172 6.17 44.49 -23.87
C GLY A 172 7.00 45.78 -23.94
N ALA A 173 6.32 46.93 -23.94
CA ALA A 173 6.97 48.25 -24.00
C ALA A 173 7.91 48.54 -22.81
N ASN A 174 7.77 47.81 -21.71
CA ASN A 174 8.61 47.89 -20.52
C ASN A 174 9.76 46.86 -20.50
N GLY A 175 9.98 46.08 -21.56
CA GLY A 175 11.01 45.02 -21.60
C GLY A 175 10.60 43.68 -20.97
N LEU A 176 9.34 43.51 -20.55
CA LEU A 176 8.83 42.21 -20.10
C LEU A 176 8.67 41.27 -21.30
N VAL A 177 9.42 40.18 -21.33
CA VAL A 177 9.37 39.14 -22.37
C VAL A 177 8.46 38.01 -21.91
N THR A 178 7.62 37.49 -22.81
CA THR A 178 6.68 36.38 -22.55
C THR A 178 6.86 35.25 -23.57
N ALA A 179 7.08 34.03 -23.09
CA ALA A 179 7.19 32.82 -23.93
C ALA A 179 5.88 32.48 -24.66
N VAL A 180 5.97 32.11 -25.93
CA VAL A 180 4.84 31.75 -26.81
C VAL A 180 5.01 30.38 -27.44
N SER A 181 6.15 30.11 -28.10
CA SER A 181 6.46 28.79 -28.68
C SER A 181 7.95 28.44 -28.56
N SER A 182 8.29 27.16 -28.70
CA SER A 182 9.67 26.70 -28.63
C SER A 182 10.54 27.27 -29.75
N GLY A 183 11.76 27.67 -29.42
CA GLY A 183 12.71 28.26 -30.35
C GLY A 183 13.66 29.25 -29.69
N ILE A 184 14.36 30.05 -30.50
CA ILE A 184 15.24 31.12 -30.02
C ILE A 184 14.85 32.43 -30.70
N THR A 185 14.71 33.51 -29.93
CA THR A 185 14.52 34.87 -30.43
C THR A 185 15.55 35.81 -29.83
N GLN A 186 16.00 36.78 -30.62
CA GLN A 186 16.72 37.93 -30.10
C GLN A 186 15.72 39.04 -29.73
N VAL A 187 15.82 39.53 -28.50
CA VAL A 187 15.06 40.69 -28.02
C VAL A 187 15.98 41.90 -28.06
N ALA A 188 15.59 42.92 -28.81
CA ALA A 188 16.37 44.13 -29.00
C ALA A 188 15.84 45.28 -28.15
N ALA A 189 16.75 45.97 -27.48
CA ALA A 189 16.54 47.29 -26.90
C ALA A 189 17.19 48.34 -27.82
N ALA A 190 16.48 49.41 -28.16
CA ALA A 190 17.02 50.50 -28.97
C ALA A 190 16.63 51.88 -28.42
N SER A 191 17.55 52.84 -28.48
CA SER A 191 17.31 54.26 -28.19
C SER A 191 18.13 55.10 -29.18
N GLY A 192 17.48 56.05 -29.85
CA GLY A 192 18.12 56.80 -30.94
C GLY A 192 18.71 55.89 -32.02
N THR A 193 20.04 55.95 -32.19
CA THR A 193 20.81 55.13 -33.14
C THR A 193 21.45 53.88 -32.51
N VAL A 194 21.41 53.73 -31.18
CA VAL A 194 22.07 52.61 -30.49
C VAL A 194 21.10 51.47 -30.22
N LYS A 195 21.61 50.24 -30.36
CA LYS A 195 20.85 49.00 -30.23
C LYS A 195 21.70 47.91 -29.59
N MET A 196 21.12 47.17 -28.65
CA MET A 196 21.70 45.94 -28.09
C MET A 196 20.71 44.78 -28.29
N LEU A 197 21.21 43.54 -28.26
CA LEU A 197 20.44 42.32 -28.42
C LEU A 197 20.66 41.43 -27.21
N ALA A 198 19.58 40.94 -26.62
CA ALA A 198 19.58 39.85 -25.65
C ALA A 198 19.03 38.57 -26.30
N SER A 199 19.56 37.39 -25.92
CA SER A 199 19.12 36.10 -26.47
C SER A 199 18.11 35.42 -25.55
N VAL A 200 16.90 35.17 -26.04
CA VAL A 200 15.86 34.45 -25.30
C VAL A 200 15.61 33.10 -25.97
N SER A 201 15.89 32.02 -25.24
CA SER A 201 15.58 30.65 -25.65
C SER A 201 14.30 30.20 -24.95
N VAL A 202 13.34 29.69 -25.72
CA VAL A 202 12.13 29.06 -25.19
C VAL A 202 12.24 27.57 -25.48
N VAL A 203 12.34 26.75 -24.44
CA VAL A 203 12.50 25.30 -24.54
C VAL A 203 11.46 24.65 -23.66
N PHE A 204 10.33 24.28 -24.25
CA PHE A 204 9.34 23.48 -23.54
C PHE A 204 9.89 22.06 -23.34
N PRO A 205 9.64 21.43 -22.18
CA PRO A 205 9.87 20.00 -22.05
C PRO A 205 9.00 19.27 -23.08
N PRO A 206 9.51 18.23 -23.77
CA PRO A 206 8.68 17.43 -24.65
C PRO A 206 7.50 16.83 -23.88
N GLU A 207 6.30 16.98 -24.41
CA GLU A 207 5.10 16.40 -23.81
C GLU A 207 5.04 14.89 -24.09
N ALA A 208 4.65 14.12 -23.07
CA ALA A 208 4.48 12.68 -23.18
C ALA A 208 3.29 12.35 -24.10
N PHE A 209 3.57 11.82 -25.28
CA PHE A 209 2.56 11.39 -26.25
C PHE A 209 2.24 9.89 -26.13
N SER A 210 3.25 9.06 -25.89
CA SER A 210 3.05 7.62 -25.71
C SER A 210 4.00 7.03 -24.66
N ILE A 211 3.62 5.87 -24.14
CA ILE A 211 4.42 5.09 -23.19
C ILE A 211 4.53 3.66 -23.74
N THR A 212 5.72 3.06 -23.65
CA THR A 212 5.89 1.61 -23.81
C THR A 212 6.35 0.99 -22.50
N LEU A 213 5.87 -0.22 -22.22
CA LEU A 213 6.28 -1.02 -21.07
C LEU A 213 7.22 -2.14 -21.52
N ASN A 214 8.20 -2.46 -20.67
CA ASN A 214 9.08 -3.62 -20.87
C ASN A 214 8.32 -4.96 -20.92
N ILE A 215 7.14 -5.02 -20.29
CA ILE A 215 6.29 -6.21 -20.15
C ILE A 215 4.82 -5.78 -20.32
N SER A 216 4.12 -6.39 -21.29
CA SER A 216 2.69 -6.15 -21.53
C SER A 216 1.78 -7.10 -20.72
N SER A 217 2.27 -8.28 -20.35
CA SER A 217 1.59 -9.17 -19.42
C SER A 217 2.57 -10.10 -18.69
N ALA A 218 2.21 -10.49 -17.47
CA ALA A 218 2.95 -11.47 -16.68
C ALA A 218 2.03 -12.26 -15.75
N THR A 219 2.48 -13.46 -15.37
CA THR A 219 1.84 -14.27 -14.33
C THR A 219 2.79 -14.40 -13.15
N LEU A 220 2.33 -14.03 -11.95
CA LEU A 220 3.03 -14.23 -10.68
C LEU A 220 2.38 -15.39 -9.92
N THR A 221 3.20 -16.27 -9.37
CA THR A 221 2.81 -17.58 -8.81
C THR A 221 2.93 -17.70 -7.30
N GLU A 222 3.46 -16.68 -6.62
CA GLU A 222 3.65 -16.67 -5.17
C GLU A 222 3.26 -15.32 -4.55
N VAL A 223 2.69 -15.32 -3.35
CA VAL A 223 2.41 -14.08 -2.60
C VAL A 223 3.73 -13.44 -2.17
N GLY A 224 3.88 -12.14 -2.42
CA GLY A 224 5.14 -11.43 -2.20
C GLY A 224 6.16 -11.56 -3.34
N GLN A 225 5.88 -12.37 -4.38
CA GLN A 225 6.71 -12.37 -5.60
C GLN A 225 6.69 -10.97 -6.24
N THR A 226 7.87 -10.49 -6.63
CA THR A 226 8.04 -9.18 -7.25
C THR A 226 8.33 -9.25 -8.74
N LEU A 227 7.91 -8.22 -9.47
CA LEU A 227 8.19 -8.02 -10.89
C LEU A 227 8.49 -6.54 -11.15
N GLN A 228 9.63 -6.25 -11.75
CA GLN A 228 9.97 -4.88 -12.13
C GLN A 228 9.35 -4.54 -13.49
N LEU A 229 8.36 -3.63 -13.48
CA LEU A 229 7.97 -2.93 -14.68
C LEU A 229 8.89 -1.72 -14.90
N ALA A 230 9.13 -1.41 -16.17
CA ALA A 230 9.87 -0.23 -16.60
C ALA A 230 9.13 0.40 -17.78
N ALA A 231 8.88 1.71 -17.67
CA ALA A 231 8.24 2.51 -18.69
C ALA A 231 9.28 3.30 -19.48
N ARG A 232 9.08 3.43 -20.80
CA ARG A 232 9.75 4.43 -21.63
C ARG A 232 8.70 5.37 -22.19
N VAL A 233 8.93 6.67 -22.05
CA VAL A 233 8.01 7.72 -22.51
C VAL A 233 8.56 8.34 -23.78
N TYR A 234 7.69 8.61 -24.74
CA TYR A 234 8.03 9.17 -26.04
C TYR A 234 7.17 10.40 -26.34
N ASP A 235 7.74 11.34 -27.08
CA ASP A 235 7.03 12.49 -27.62
C ASP A 235 6.23 12.16 -28.90
N ILE A 236 5.62 13.19 -29.50
CA ILE A 236 4.79 13.08 -30.71
C ILE A 236 5.58 12.62 -31.95
N ASP A 237 6.88 12.91 -32.00
CA ASP A 237 7.77 12.55 -33.11
C ASP A 237 8.38 11.14 -32.93
N GLY A 238 8.16 10.52 -31.76
CA GLY A 238 8.61 9.17 -31.43
C GLY A 238 10.00 9.11 -30.78
N GLU A 239 10.52 10.25 -30.31
CA GLU A 239 11.80 10.32 -29.60
C GLU A 239 11.63 10.12 -28.09
N ALA A 240 12.64 9.53 -27.45
CA ALA A 240 12.54 9.07 -26.06
C ALA A 240 12.85 10.18 -25.04
N ILE A 241 11.88 10.48 -24.17
CA ILE A 241 12.00 11.49 -23.11
C ILE A 241 12.74 10.89 -21.91
N GLN A 242 14.04 11.18 -21.79
CA GLN A 242 14.93 10.48 -20.83
C GLN A 242 14.59 10.65 -19.34
N SER A 243 13.90 11.73 -18.97
CA SER A 243 13.57 12.06 -17.58
C SER A 243 12.09 12.42 -17.39
N ALA A 244 11.20 11.78 -18.15
CA ALA A 244 9.76 11.97 -17.99
C ALA A 244 9.28 11.48 -16.61
N PRO A 245 8.45 12.24 -15.88
CA PRO A 245 7.86 11.78 -14.63
C PRO A 245 6.83 10.69 -14.93
N VAL A 246 7.05 9.48 -14.40
CA VAL A 246 6.11 8.35 -14.50
C VAL A 246 5.48 8.09 -13.13
N THR A 247 4.16 7.98 -13.11
CA THR A 247 3.39 7.54 -11.96
C THR A 247 2.79 6.16 -12.22
N TRP A 248 2.77 5.31 -11.20
CA TRP A 248 2.26 3.94 -11.28
C TRP A 248 0.98 3.78 -10.48
N SER A 249 0.05 2.97 -10.99
CA SER A 249 -1.18 2.62 -10.29
C SER A 249 -1.59 1.16 -10.57
N SER A 250 -2.31 0.55 -9.63
CA SER A 250 -2.92 -0.77 -9.80
C SER A 250 -4.43 -0.63 -9.82
N SER A 251 -5.11 -1.22 -10.81
CA SER A 251 -6.58 -1.21 -10.88
C SER A 251 -7.23 -2.04 -9.76
N ASN A 252 -6.48 -2.96 -9.15
CA ASN A 252 -6.86 -3.73 -7.98
C ASN A 252 -5.64 -4.01 -7.07
N PRO A 253 -5.32 -3.12 -6.11
CA PRO A 253 -4.21 -3.29 -5.17
C PRO A 253 -4.34 -4.48 -4.21
N ALA A 254 -5.50 -5.15 -4.16
CA ALA A 254 -5.67 -6.39 -3.40
C ALA A 254 -5.14 -7.62 -4.16
N VAL A 255 -5.04 -7.56 -5.50
CA VAL A 255 -4.42 -8.61 -6.33
C VAL A 255 -2.92 -8.41 -6.43
N ALA A 256 -2.47 -7.23 -6.85
CA ALA A 256 -1.05 -6.86 -6.83
C ALA A 256 -0.89 -5.35 -6.60
N LYS A 257 0.11 -4.98 -5.81
CA LYS A 257 0.51 -3.58 -5.55
C LYS A 257 1.65 -3.19 -6.48
N VAL A 258 1.84 -1.90 -6.70
CA VAL A 258 3.00 -1.33 -7.39
C VAL A 258 3.50 -0.13 -6.58
N ASP A 259 4.82 0.07 -6.51
CA ASP A 259 5.42 1.23 -5.87
C ASP A 259 5.78 2.34 -6.88
N GLU A 260 6.36 3.43 -6.38
CA GLU A 260 6.79 4.59 -7.18
C GLU A 260 7.88 4.25 -8.23
N THR A 261 8.60 3.14 -8.07
CA THR A 261 9.65 2.69 -8.99
C THR A 261 9.12 1.76 -10.09
N GLY A 262 7.88 1.29 -9.99
CA GLY A 262 7.30 0.27 -10.88
C GLY A 262 7.53 -1.17 -10.40
N LEU A 263 7.96 -1.38 -9.14
CA LEU A 263 8.09 -2.71 -8.57
C LEU A 263 6.70 -3.24 -8.20
N VAL A 264 6.19 -4.17 -9.00
CA VAL A 264 4.93 -4.87 -8.74
C VAL A 264 5.15 -5.97 -7.72
N THR A 265 4.29 -6.10 -6.73
CA THR A 265 4.30 -7.17 -5.72
C THR A 265 2.96 -7.90 -5.69
N ALA A 266 2.97 -9.22 -5.86
CA ALA A 266 1.78 -10.06 -5.77
C ALA A 266 1.20 -10.10 -4.35
N VAL A 267 -0.13 -10.01 -4.24
CA VAL A 267 -0.86 -9.97 -2.95
C VAL A 267 -1.90 -11.09 -2.85
N PHE A 268 -2.76 -11.26 -3.86
CA PHE A 268 -3.83 -12.26 -3.83
C PHE A 268 -4.20 -12.75 -5.23
N ASN A 269 -4.79 -13.94 -5.32
CA ASN A 269 -5.16 -14.57 -6.58
C ASN A 269 -6.17 -13.73 -7.40
N GLY A 270 -5.91 -13.54 -8.69
CA GLY A 270 -6.79 -12.76 -9.58
C GLY A 270 -6.04 -12.12 -10.75
N THR A 271 -6.63 -11.09 -11.34
CA THR A 271 -5.99 -10.26 -12.38
C THR A 271 -6.15 -8.78 -12.04
N THR A 272 -5.09 -8.00 -12.24
CA THR A 272 -5.09 -6.54 -12.18
C THR A 272 -4.39 -5.95 -13.41
N GLN A 273 -4.61 -4.67 -13.67
CA GLN A 273 -3.80 -3.88 -14.59
C GLN A 273 -2.90 -2.97 -13.78
N ILE A 274 -1.62 -2.92 -14.16
CA ILE A 274 -0.66 -1.95 -13.63
C ILE A 274 -0.42 -0.90 -14.71
N THR A 275 -0.80 0.34 -14.45
CA THR A 275 -0.79 1.44 -15.43
C THR A 275 0.31 2.43 -15.09
N ALA A 276 1.20 2.68 -16.06
CA ALA A 276 2.11 3.81 -16.06
C ALA A 276 1.41 5.03 -16.66
N THR A 277 1.56 6.21 -16.05
CA THR A 277 1.01 7.49 -16.54
C THR A 277 2.06 8.59 -16.49
N SER A 278 2.20 9.33 -17.58
CA SER A 278 3.06 10.51 -17.72
C SER A 278 2.31 11.55 -18.55
N GLY A 279 1.96 12.69 -17.95
CA GLY A 279 0.98 13.60 -18.56
C GLY A 279 -0.35 12.89 -18.85
N ASP A 280 -0.85 13.04 -20.07
CA ASP A 280 -2.04 12.34 -20.55
C ASP A 280 -1.74 10.94 -21.13
N ALA A 281 -0.48 10.62 -21.45
CA ALA A 281 -0.09 9.32 -21.97
C ALA A 281 -0.18 8.22 -20.89
N ARG A 282 -0.73 7.07 -21.26
CA ARG A 282 -0.93 5.90 -20.38
C ARG A 282 -0.67 4.60 -21.11
N GLU A 283 -0.08 3.64 -20.42
CA GLU A 283 0.05 2.25 -20.88
C GLU A 283 -0.10 1.27 -19.71
N SER A 284 -0.69 0.10 -19.95
CA SER A 284 -1.10 -0.87 -18.94
C SER A 284 -0.53 -2.28 -19.17
N ALA A 285 0.17 -2.81 -18.18
CA ALA A 285 0.53 -4.23 -18.12
C ALA A 285 -0.59 -5.05 -17.46
N ARG A 286 -0.97 -6.18 -18.05
CA ARG A 286 -1.90 -7.14 -17.43
C ARG A 286 -1.14 -8.10 -16.52
N ILE A 287 -1.33 -7.96 -15.20
CA ILE A 287 -0.72 -8.84 -14.20
C ILE A 287 -1.76 -9.84 -13.72
N SER A 288 -1.55 -11.11 -14.05
CA SER A 288 -2.26 -12.22 -13.42
C SER A 288 -1.47 -12.65 -12.18
N VAL A 289 -2.13 -12.77 -11.04
CA VAL A 289 -1.60 -13.48 -9.88
C VAL A 289 -2.34 -14.81 -9.86
N ASP A 290 -1.67 -15.86 -10.33
CA ASP A 290 -2.17 -17.22 -10.39
C ASP A 290 -1.26 -18.06 -9.51
N ILE A 291 -1.67 -18.31 -8.27
CA ILE A 291 -0.84 -18.98 -7.25
C ILE A 291 -0.77 -20.51 -7.53
N SER A 292 -0.95 -20.90 -8.80
CA SER A 292 -1.25 -22.22 -9.38
C SER A 292 -0.44 -23.45 -8.91
N GLY A 293 0.85 -23.36 -8.52
CA GLY A 293 1.50 -24.60 -8.02
C GLY A 293 2.99 -24.79 -7.73
N THR A 294 3.90 -23.79 -7.67
CA THR A 294 5.36 -24.11 -7.57
C THR A 294 6.21 -23.29 -6.58
N GLY A 295 5.63 -22.89 -5.45
CA GLY A 295 6.36 -22.33 -4.28
C GLY A 295 5.57 -22.55 -2.99
N PRO A 296 6.12 -22.28 -1.78
CA PRO A 296 5.45 -22.56 -0.52
C PRO A 296 4.27 -21.61 -0.27
N ARG A 297 3.13 -21.95 -0.86
CA ARG A 297 1.85 -21.32 -0.57
C ARG A 297 1.53 -21.44 0.94
N PRO A 298 0.54 -20.67 1.43
CA PRO A 298 -0.51 -21.30 2.23
C PRO A 298 -1.00 -22.56 1.47
N SER A 299 -0.69 -23.76 1.97
CA SER A 299 -1.42 -24.95 1.48
C SER A 299 -2.92 -24.66 1.57
N VAL A 300 -3.75 -25.31 0.76
CA VAL A 300 -5.21 -25.15 0.89
C VAL A 300 -5.62 -25.46 2.35
N ASP A 301 -4.86 -26.36 2.97
CA ASP A 301 -4.88 -26.69 4.38
C ASP A 301 -4.56 -25.51 5.31
N ARG A 302 -3.55 -24.68 5.01
CA ARG A 302 -3.29 -23.45 5.78
C ARG A 302 -4.46 -22.48 5.68
N GLU A 303 -5.06 -22.32 4.50
CA GLU A 303 -6.22 -21.43 4.35
C GLU A 303 -7.43 -21.97 5.12
N ALA A 304 -7.73 -23.27 4.99
CA ALA A 304 -8.78 -23.95 5.74
C ALA A 304 -8.55 -23.89 7.27
N LEU A 305 -7.30 -24.03 7.74
CA LEU A 305 -6.96 -23.89 9.15
C LEU A 305 -7.01 -22.42 9.63
N ILE A 306 -6.66 -21.43 8.80
CA ILE A 306 -6.84 -20.01 9.15
C ILE A 306 -8.33 -19.65 9.22
N ALA A 307 -9.14 -20.14 8.29
CA ALA A 307 -10.59 -20.00 8.33
C ALA A 307 -11.16 -20.63 9.61
N PHE A 308 -10.79 -21.88 9.90
CA PHE A 308 -11.15 -22.58 11.14
C PHE A 308 -10.75 -21.82 12.40
N TYR A 309 -9.53 -21.29 12.47
CA TYR A 309 -9.06 -20.47 13.58
C TYR A 309 -9.90 -19.20 13.75
N ASN A 310 -10.27 -18.52 12.67
CA ASN A 310 -11.11 -17.33 12.76
C ASN A 310 -12.55 -17.65 13.17
N GLU A 311 -13.15 -18.69 12.58
CA GLU A 311 -14.55 -19.09 12.78
C GLU A 311 -14.82 -19.67 14.18
N THR A 312 -13.81 -20.30 14.78
CA THR A 312 -13.92 -20.97 16.09
C THR A 312 -13.24 -20.19 17.23
N GLY A 313 -13.09 -18.87 17.11
CA GLY A 313 -12.67 -18.01 18.22
C GLY A 313 -11.17 -18.08 18.57
N GLY A 314 -10.30 -18.29 17.58
CA GLY A 314 -8.86 -18.60 17.72
C GLY A 314 -8.04 -17.68 18.62
N ARG A 315 -8.46 -16.42 18.81
CA ARG A 315 -7.79 -15.48 19.72
C ARG A 315 -7.93 -15.88 21.20
N ASP A 316 -9.03 -16.57 21.53
CA ASP A 316 -9.49 -16.92 22.88
C ASP A 316 -9.30 -18.41 23.21
N TRP A 317 -8.69 -19.19 22.30
CA TRP A 317 -8.27 -20.56 22.55
C TRP A 317 -7.24 -20.66 23.68
N THR A 318 -7.29 -21.75 24.45
CA THR A 318 -6.35 -22.03 25.55
C THR A 318 -4.89 -22.08 25.07
N ASN A 319 -4.66 -22.79 23.95
CA ASN A 319 -3.36 -22.86 23.30
C ASN A 319 -3.51 -22.60 21.79
N ARG A 320 -2.84 -21.54 21.34
CA ARG A 320 -2.78 -21.08 19.94
C ARG A 320 -1.34 -20.91 19.45
N SER A 321 -0.39 -21.67 20.00
CA SER A 321 1.02 -21.58 19.61
C SER A 321 1.20 -21.81 18.11
N ASN A 322 1.93 -20.88 17.48
CA ASN A 322 2.22 -20.81 16.04
C ASN A 322 1.02 -20.65 15.08
N TRP A 323 -0.23 -20.71 15.55
CA TRP A 323 -1.40 -20.45 14.71
C TRP A 323 -1.35 -19.05 14.09
N VAL A 324 -1.84 -18.94 12.85
CA VAL A 324 -1.76 -17.75 11.98
C VAL A 324 -0.36 -17.16 11.77
N SER A 325 0.70 -17.90 12.09
CA SER A 325 2.09 -17.46 11.87
C SER A 325 2.71 -18.01 10.58
N ASN A 326 3.87 -17.49 10.20
CA ASN A 326 4.62 -17.91 9.02
C ASN A 326 5.45 -19.21 9.22
N THR A 327 5.33 -19.89 10.36
CA THR A 327 6.05 -21.16 10.57
C THR A 327 5.45 -22.29 9.71
N PRO A 328 6.16 -23.42 9.52
CA PRO A 328 5.61 -24.61 8.85
C PRO A 328 4.36 -25.12 9.55
N ILE A 329 3.35 -25.54 8.80
CA ILE A 329 2.00 -25.80 9.35
C ILE A 329 1.98 -26.93 10.39
N GLY A 330 2.82 -27.97 10.23
CA GLY A 330 3.00 -29.03 11.22
C GLY A 330 3.68 -28.59 12.54
N THR A 331 4.05 -27.32 12.69
CA THR A 331 4.50 -26.73 13.97
C THR A 331 3.37 -26.00 14.71
N TRP A 332 2.18 -25.88 14.12
CA TRP A 332 1.02 -25.27 14.76
C TRP A 332 0.48 -26.21 15.83
N TYR A 333 0.10 -25.67 16.99
CA TYR A 333 -0.38 -26.50 18.10
C TYR A 333 -1.56 -27.38 17.66
N GLY A 334 -1.49 -28.67 17.94
CA GLY A 334 -2.51 -29.64 17.55
C GLY A 334 -2.47 -30.10 16.09
N VAL A 335 -1.68 -29.47 15.21
CA VAL A 335 -1.59 -29.84 13.79
C VAL A 335 -0.49 -30.88 13.58
N THR A 336 -0.79 -31.92 12.81
CA THR A 336 0.19 -32.89 12.30
C THR A 336 0.20 -32.82 10.78
N ALA A 337 1.37 -32.63 10.18
CA ALA A 337 1.56 -32.69 8.73
C ALA A 337 2.43 -33.91 8.34
N ASP A 338 2.32 -34.35 7.09
CA ASP A 338 3.21 -35.34 6.50
C ASP A 338 4.47 -34.71 5.87
N ASP A 339 5.30 -35.54 5.24
CA ASP A 339 6.58 -35.14 4.62
C ASP A 339 6.40 -34.13 3.46
N ASP A 340 5.24 -34.14 2.80
CA ASP A 340 4.86 -33.17 1.75
C ASP A 340 4.22 -31.89 2.33
N GLY A 341 4.06 -31.82 3.66
CA GLY A 341 3.49 -30.67 4.36
C GLY A 341 1.96 -30.60 4.34
N ARG A 342 1.27 -31.67 3.94
CA ARG A 342 -0.20 -31.78 3.98
C ARG A 342 -0.67 -32.14 5.38
N VAL A 343 -1.80 -31.58 5.81
CA VAL A 343 -2.35 -31.80 7.15
C VAL A 343 -3.03 -33.17 7.22
N VAL A 344 -2.42 -34.07 7.99
CA VAL A 344 -2.92 -35.42 8.26
C VAL A 344 -3.59 -35.55 9.63
N GLY A 345 -3.44 -34.57 10.52
CA GLY A 345 -4.05 -34.58 11.84
C GLY A 345 -4.35 -33.20 12.40
N LEU A 346 -5.49 -33.07 13.08
CA LEU A 346 -5.89 -31.90 13.86
C LEU A 346 -6.41 -32.36 15.23
N ARG A 347 -5.70 -32.05 16.31
CA ARG A 347 -6.04 -32.40 17.69
C ARG A 347 -6.08 -31.16 18.57
N LEU A 348 -7.27 -30.64 18.80
CA LEU A 348 -7.55 -29.43 19.57
C LEU A 348 -8.61 -29.71 20.66
N ARG A 349 -8.62 -30.93 21.20
CA ARG A 349 -9.43 -31.30 22.37
C ARG A 349 -9.11 -30.40 23.56
N ASP A 350 -10.14 -29.98 24.29
CA ASP A 350 -10.03 -29.13 25.50
C ASP A 350 -9.18 -27.87 25.28
N ASN A 351 -9.52 -27.11 24.23
CA ASN A 351 -8.73 -25.94 23.80
C ASN A 351 -9.57 -24.66 23.67
N ASN A 352 -10.78 -24.65 24.24
CA ASN A 352 -11.70 -23.51 24.29
C ASN A 352 -12.14 -22.97 22.90
N LEU A 353 -12.29 -23.85 21.90
CA LEU A 353 -12.83 -23.50 20.58
C LEU A 353 -14.32 -23.14 20.71
N SER A 354 -14.76 -22.03 20.11
CA SER A 354 -16.15 -21.55 20.19
C SER A 354 -16.64 -20.96 18.86
N GLY A 355 -17.80 -21.40 18.37
CA GLY A 355 -18.31 -21.03 17.04
C GLY A 355 -18.59 -22.28 16.19
N SER A 356 -18.90 -22.09 14.92
CA SER A 356 -19.26 -23.21 14.02
C SER A 356 -18.05 -23.87 13.38
N ILE A 357 -18.18 -25.17 13.10
CA ILE A 357 -17.25 -25.91 12.24
C ILE A 357 -17.46 -25.40 10.79
N PRO A 358 -16.45 -24.81 10.12
CA PRO A 358 -16.59 -24.32 8.75
C PRO A 358 -16.51 -25.44 7.72
N ALA A 359 -17.27 -25.30 6.64
CA ALA A 359 -17.26 -26.25 5.51
C ALA A 359 -15.89 -26.37 4.83
N ASP A 360 -15.04 -25.34 4.91
CA ASP A 360 -13.71 -25.31 4.29
C ASP A 360 -12.73 -26.37 4.84
N LEU A 361 -13.01 -26.97 6.01
CA LEU A 361 -12.27 -28.13 6.50
C LEU A 361 -12.26 -29.31 5.51
N ARG A 362 -13.25 -29.40 4.60
CA ARG A 362 -13.28 -30.36 3.49
C ARG A 362 -12.03 -30.37 2.61
N HIS A 363 -11.29 -29.25 2.59
CA HIS A 363 -10.08 -29.10 1.79
C HIS A 363 -8.85 -29.78 2.40
N LEU A 364 -8.96 -30.30 3.63
CA LEU A 364 -7.95 -31.11 4.32
C LEU A 364 -8.02 -32.58 3.84
N ASP A 365 -7.90 -32.79 2.53
CA ASP A 365 -8.10 -34.09 1.85
C ASP A 365 -7.19 -35.24 2.35
N GLU A 366 -5.99 -34.93 2.86
CA GLU A 366 -5.07 -35.89 3.48
C GLU A 366 -5.37 -36.20 4.97
N MET A 367 -6.39 -35.56 5.56
CA MET A 367 -6.71 -35.70 6.99
C MET A 367 -7.06 -37.15 7.38
N LYS A 368 -6.38 -37.67 8.40
CA LYS A 368 -6.57 -39.02 8.97
C LYS A 368 -7.17 -38.99 10.38
N THR A 369 -6.98 -37.89 11.12
CA THR A 369 -7.50 -37.76 12.50
C THR A 369 -7.93 -36.32 12.80
N MET A 370 -9.20 -36.15 13.17
CA MET A 370 -9.76 -34.89 13.65
C MET A 370 -10.36 -35.10 15.05
N ASP A 371 -9.77 -34.47 16.06
CA ASP A 371 -10.25 -34.49 17.45
C ASP A 371 -10.42 -33.06 17.95
N LEU A 372 -11.68 -32.62 18.02
CA LEU A 372 -12.12 -31.32 18.51
C LEU A 372 -13.04 -31.48 19.75
N GLY A 373 -12.95 -32.62 20.44
CA GLY A 373 -13.80 -32.92 21.60
C GLY A 373 -13.60 -31.97 22.79
N SER A 374 -14.55 -31.92 23.71
CA SER A 374 -14.49 -31.11 24.94
C SER A 374 -14.24 -29.62 24.65
N ASN A 375 -15.06 -29.00 23.79
CA ASN A 375 -14.95 -27.60 23.39
C ASN A 375 -16.33 -26.91 23.47
N GLN A 376 -16.44 -25.68 22.95
CA GLN A 376 -17.67 -24.89 22.92
C GLN A 376 -18.20 -24.70 21.48
N LEU A 377 -17.95 -25.65 20.57
CA LEU A 377 -18.40 -25.56 19.18
C LEU A 377 -19.92 -25.62 19.09
N THR A 378 -20.50 -24.80 18.21
CA THR A 378 -21.94 -24.61 17.99
C THR A 378 -22.30 -24.82 16.51
N GLY A 379 -23.57 -24.60 16.15
CA GLY A 379 -24.04 -24.77 14.77
C GLY A 379 -24.31 -26.24 14.42
N GLY A 380 -24.44 -26.54 13.13
CA GLY A 380 -24.65 -27.89 12.62
C GLY A 380 -23.35 -28.60 12.26
N LEU A 381 -23.41 -29.93 12.10
CA LEU A 381 -22.36 -30.67 11.40
C LEU A 381 -22.39 -30.32 9.91
N PRO A 382 -21.30 -29.80 9.30
CA PRO A 382 -21.30 -29.49 7.87
C PRO A 382 -21.32 -30.78 7.03
N PRO A 383 -22.23 -30.92 6.04
CA PRO A 383 -22.26 -32.06 5.12
C PRO A 383 -20.94 -32.30 4.39
N GLU A 384 -20.17 -31.23 4.15
CA GLU A 384 -18.88 -31.27 3.45
C GLU A 384 -17.80 -32.08 4.19
N LEU A 385 -17.96 -32.38 5.49
CA LEU A 385 -17.08 -33.34 6.19
C LEU A 385 -17.13 -34.75 5.56
N GLY A 386 -18.23 -35.11 4.90
CA GLY A 386 -18.34 -36.34 4.12
C GLY A 386 -17.29 -36.48 3.01
N GLN A 387 -16.67 -35.38 2.59
CA GLN A 387 -15.63 -35.35 1.55
C GLN A 387 -14.23 -35.71 2.08
N LEU A 388 -14.04 -35.84 3.40
CA LEU A 388 -12.78 -36.24 4.02
C LEU A 388 -12.57 -37.76 3.94
N LEU A 389 -12.44 -38.27 2.72
CA LEU A 389 -12.44 -39.72 2.41
C LEU A 389 -11.26 -40.50 3.02
N LYS A 390 -10.21 -39.82 3.51
CA LYS A 390 -9.04 -40.43 4.18
C LYS A 390 -9.17 -40.45 5.72
N LEU A 391 -10.21 -39.86 6.28
CA LEU A 391 -10.39 -39.73 7.72
C LEU A 391 -10.68 -41.09 8.36
N ALA A 392 -9.89 -41.45 9.37
CA ALA A 392 -10.07 -42.68 10.16
C ALA A 392 -10.70 -42.40 11.53
N VAL A 393 -10.51 -41.21 12.09
CA VAL A 393 -11.05 -40.80 13.40
C VAL A 393 -11.64 -39.41 13.34
N LEU A 394 -12.92 -39.28 13.72
CA LEU A 394 -13.62 -38.02 13.94
C LEU A 394 -14.21 -37.98 15.35
N SER A 395 -13.71 -37.07 16.20
CA SER A 395 -14.22 -36.85 17.56
C SER A 395 -14.62 -35.39 17.73
N LEU A 396 -15.90 -35.16 17.99
CA LEU A 396 -16.56 -33.87 18.20
C LEU A 396 -17.38 -33.88 19.52
N ASP A 397 -17.09 -34.84 20.39
CA ASP A 397 -17.78 -35.11 21.65
C ASP A 397 -17.70 -33.95 22.64
N GLY A 398 -18.69 -33.78 23.51
CA GLY A 398 -18.66 -32.77 24.57
C GLY A 398 -18.56 -31.35 24.02
N ASN A 399 -19.46 -31.00 23.10
CA ASN A 399 -19.59 -29.69 22.47
C ASN A 399 -21.04 -29.20 22.59
N GLN A 400 -21.40 -28.15 21.85
CA GLN A 400 -22.76 -27.57 21.80
C GLN A 400 -23.34 -27.67 20.38
N LEU A 401 -22.94 -28.67 19.60
CA LEU A 401 -23.41 -28.90 18.23
C LEU A 401 -24.91 -29.24 18.20
N THR A 402 -25.58 -28.82 17.13
CA THR A 402 -27.03 -28.84 16.93
C THR A 402 -27.37 -29.36 15.53
N GLY A 403 -28.64 -29.24 15.11
CA GLY A 403 -29.07 -29.67 13.77
C GLY A 403 -29.17 -31.19 13.67
N SER A 404 -29.12 -31.72 12.45
CA SER A 404 -29.17 -33.16 12.17
C SER A 404 -27.83 -33.69 11.69
N ILE A 405 -27.63 -35.01 11.83
CA ILE A 405 -26.49 -35.71 11.25
C ILE A 405 -26.65 -35.71 9.71
N PRO A 406 -25.68 -35.18 8.93
CA PRO A 406 -25.74 -35.23 7.47
C PRO A 406 -25.66 -36.67 6.93
N ALA A 407 -26.35 -36.94 5.83
CA ALA A 407 -26.31 -38.26 5.19
C ALA A 407 -24.96 -38.51 4.49
N GLU A 408 -24.29 -37.42 4.09
CA GLU A 408 -22.99 -37.33 3.44
C GLU A 408 -21.86 -37.92 4.30
N LEU A 409 -22.02 -37.94 5.63
CA LEU A 409 -21.06 -38.63 6.51
C LEU A 409 -21.00 -40.14 6.23
N GLY A 410 -22.05 -40.71 5.62
CA GLY A 410 -22.07 -42.12 5.18
C GLY A 410 -21.08 -42.43 4.05
N ASP A 411 -20.57 -41.42 3.35
CA ASP A 411 -19.60 -41.60 2.26
C ASP A 411 -18.14 -41.68 2.77
N MET A 412 -17.92 -41.49 4.07
CA MET A 412 -16.62 -41.58 4.76
C MET A 412 -16.18 -43.04 4.98
N ILE A 413 -16.07 -43.83 3.90
CA ILE A 413 -15.87 -45.28 3.92
C ILE A 413 -14.59 -45.79 4.63
N ASN A 414 -13.63 -44.91 4.93
CA ASN A 414 -12.41 -45.25 5.67
C ASN A 414 -12.50 -44.98 7.18
N LEU A 415 -13.60 -44.39 7.66
CA LEU A 415 -13.77 -44.00 9.05
C LEU A 415 -13.87 -45.23 9.97
N GLU A 416 -13.05 -45.26 11.02
CA GLU A 416 -13.01 -46.33 12.02
C GLU A 416 -13.65 -45.90 13.34
N SER A 417 -13.61 -44.61 13.68
CA SER A 417 -14.22 -44.05 14.89
C SER A 417 -14.98 -42.76 14.59
N LEU A 418 -16.26 -42.71 14.96
CA LEU A 418 -17.13 -41.54 14.88
C LEU A 418 -17.76 -41.26 16.25
N ASN A 419 -17.33 -40.17 16.87
CA ASN A 419 -17.80 -39.76 18.19
C ASN A 419 -18.37 -38.33 18.14
N ILE A 420 -19.68 -38.22 18.37
CA ILE A 420 -20.44 -36.96 18.43
C ILE A 420 -21.27 -36.88 19.72
N GLY A 421 -20.95 -37.72 20.72
CA GLY A 421 -21.70 -37.80 21.97
C GLY A 421 -21.61 -36.53 22.82
N ALA A 422 -22.52 -36.38 23.79
CA ALA A 422 -22.60 -35.19 24.65
C ALA A 422 -22.65 -33.87 23.85
N ASN A 423 -23.68 -33.75 23.01
CA ASN A 423 -24.00 -32.58 22.19
C ASN A 423 -25.53 -32.30 22.26
N ARG A 424 -26.06 -31.47 21.36
CA ARG A 424 -27.50 -31.17 21.20
C ARG A 424 -28.00 -31.55 19.79
N ILE A 425 -27.40 -32.59 19.20
CA ILE A 425 -27.73 -33.06 17.84
C ILE A 425 -29.09 -33.76 17.86
N SER A 426 -29.89 -33.50 16.85
CA SER A 426 -31.32 -33.82 16.78
C SER A 426 -31.69 -34.53 15.48
N GLY A 427 -32.96 -34.92 15.32
CA GLY A 427 -33.42 -35.63 14.12
C GLY A 427 -33.01 -37.10 14.10
N GLY A 428 -33.18 -37.75 12.93
CA GLY A 428 -32.92 -39.19 12.77
C GLY A 428 -31.47 -39.53 12.47
N ILE A 429 -31.06 -40.75 12.83
CA ILE A 429 -29.79 -41.33 12.37
C ILE A 429 -29.93 -41.66 10.87
N PRO A 430 -29.06 -41.17 9.97
CA PRO A 430 -29.18 -41.44 8.53
C PRO A 430 -28.90 -42.91 8.18
N PRO A 431 -29.76 -43.58 7.38
CA PRO A 431 -29.48 -44.93 6.86
C PRO A 431 -28.17 -45.03 6.07
N ALA A 432 -27.74 -43.92 5.44
CA ALA A 432 -26.50 -43.83 4.70
C ALA A 432 -25.25 -44.17 5.53
N LEU A 433 -25.30 -44.00 6.86
CA LEU A 433 -24.19 -44.36 7.74
C LEU A 433 -23.85 -45.86 7.71
N GLY A 434 -24.79 -46.73 7.33
CA GLY A 434 -24.56 -48.18 7.16
C GLY A 434 -23.50 -48.53 6.10
N ARG A 435 -23.13 -47.58 5.22
CA ARG A 435 -22.07 -47.74 4.21
C ARG A 435 -20.65 -47.75 4.78
N MET A 436 -20.44 -47.24 5.99
CA MET A 436 -19.10 -47.10 6.60
C MET A 436 -18.55 -48.45 7.12
N GLY A 437 -18.33 -49.42 6.24
CA GLY A 437 -17.98 -50.81 6.59
C GLY A 437 -16.68 -51.03 7.39
N ARG A 438 -15.90 -49.97 7.67
CA ARG A 438 -14.72 -49.99 8.57
C ARG A 438 -14.99 -49.47 9.98
N LEU A 439 -16.17 -48.93 10.25
CA LEU A 439 -16.49 -48.31 11.54
C LEU A 439 -16.48 -49.35 12.67
N LYS A 440 -15.67 -49.08 13.71
CA LYS A 440 -15.49 -49.90 14.91
C LYS A 440 -16.20 -49.27 16.10
N ASP A 441 -16.13 -47.95 16.24
CA ASP A 441 -16.66 -47.22 17.38
C ASP A 441 -17.61 -46.11 16.92
N MET A 442 -18.86 -46.17 17.38
CA MET A 442 -19.94 -45.25 17.03
C MET A 442 -20.61 -44.70 18.30
N HIS A 443 -20.25 -43.47 18.68
CA HIS A 443 -20.64 -42.85 19.95
C HIS A 443 -21.52 -41.61 19.74
N PHE A 444 -22.84 -41.79 19.78
CA PHE A 444 -23.84 -40.73 19.59
C PHE A 444 -24.63 -40.43 20.88
N HIS A 445 -24.25 -41.05 21.99
CA HIS A 445 -24.89 -40.92 23.29
C HIS A 445 -25.04 -39.47 23.80
N ALA A 446 -26.00 -39.23 24.70
CA ALA A 446 -26.26 -37.91 25.29
C ALA A 446 -26.48 -36.81 24.23
N ASN A 447 -27.56 -36.95 23.47
CA ASN A 447 -27.99 -36.03 22.41
C ASN A 447 -29.54 -35.94 22.38
N ASP A 448 -30.09 -35.18 21.43
CA ASP A 448 -31.52 -35.00 21.18
C ASP A 448 -32.03 -35.86 20.00
N LEU A 449 -31.35 -36.96 19.64
CA LEU A 449 -31.70 -37.79 18.46
C LEU A 449 -33.08 -38.45 18.62
N THR A 450 -33.81 -38.57 17.52
CA THR A 450 -35.22 -39.03 17.47
C THR A 450 -35.43 -40.08 16.38
N GLY A 451 -36.54 -40.83 16.47
CA GLY A 451 -36.93 -41.79 15.44
C GLY A 451 -36.17 -43.12 15.54
N GLY A 452 -36.32 -43.96 14.51
CA GLY A 452 -35.77 -45.33 14.49
C GLY A 452 -34.26 -45.41 14.32
N ILE A 453 -33.66 -46.44 14.92
CA ILE A 453 -32.30 -46.88 14.56
C ILE A 453 -32.38 -47.60 13.19
N PRO A 454 -31.72 -47.11 12.12
CA PRO A 454 -31.86 -47.70 10.79
C PRO A 454 -31.37 -49.15 10.71
N PRO A 455 -32.15 -50.09 10.15
CA PRO A 455 -31.71 -51.47 9.91
C PRO A 455 -30.39 -51.57 9.10
N GLU A 456 -30.12 -50.58 8.25
CA GLU A 456 -28.91 -50.46 7.44
C GLU A 456 -27.63 -50.42 8.30
N LEU A 457 -27.69 -49.97 9.56
CA LEU A 457 -26.53 -50.03 10.46
C LEU A 457 -26.08 -51.47 10.74
N GLY A 458 -26.93 -52.48 10.52
CA GLY A 458 -26.54 -53.90 10.56
C GLY A 458 -25.43 -54.28 9.57
N GLN A 459 -25.18 -53.46 8.54
CA GLN A 459 -24.08 -53.65 7.59
C GLN A 459 -22.69 -53.32 8.20
N LEU A 460 -22.65 -52.63 9.33
CA LEU A 460 -21.43 -52.23 10.05
C LEU A 460 -20.81 -53.40 10.85
N THR A 461 -20.48 -54.49 10.16
CA THR A 461 -19.94 -55.74 10.73
C THR A 461 -18.58 -55.60 11.42
N ALA A 462 -17.91 -54.45 11.27
CA ALA A 462 -16.67 -54.11 11.97
C ALA A 462 -16.88 -53.54 13.39
N LEU A 463 -18.12 -53.20 13.79
CA LEU A 463 -18.42 -52.56 15.08
C LEU A 463 -17.97 -53.39 16.28
N VAL A 464 -17.28 -52.71 17.20
CA VAL A 464 -16.81 -53.17 18.50
C VAL A 464 -17.57 -52.45 19.63
N THR A 465 -17.91 -51.17 19.42
CA THR A 465 -18.62 -50.33 20.40
C THR A 465 -19.72 -49.52 19.70
N ILE A 466 -20.96 -49.60 20.21
CA ILE A 466 -22.03 -48.68 19.81
C ILE A 466 -22.72 -48.10 21.04
N ARG A 467 -22.80 -46.78 21.08
CA ARG A 467 -23.40 -46.01 22.17
C ARG A 467 -24.40 -44.99 21.63
N LEU A 468 -25.68 -45.33 21.73
CA LEU A 468 -26.81 -44.47 21.37
C LEU A 468 -27.63 -44.10 22.63
N ASP A 469 -27.11 -44.40 23.80
CA ASP A 469 -27.75 -44.17 25.09
C ASP A 469 -28.06 -42.68 25.36
N ASN A 470 -29.01 -42.40 26.26
CA ASN A 470 -29.38 -41.03 26.64
C ASN A 470 -29.81 -40.17 25.43
N ASN A 471 -30.87 -40.59 24.72
CA ASN A 471 -31.42 -39.93 23.54
C ASN A 471 -32.97 -40.02 23.55
N ARG A 472 -33.64 -39.70 22.44
CA ARG A 472 -35.09 -39.87 22.22
C ARG A 472 -35.40 -40.83 21.06
N LEU A 473 -34.52 -41.80 20.82
CA LEU A 473 -34.69 -42.80 19.76
C LEU A 473 -35.90 -43.69 20.08
N SER A 474 -36.67 -44.04 19.07
CA SER A 474 -37.94 -44.77 19.19
C SER A 474 -38.06 -45.87 18.14
N GLY A 475 -39.22 -46.54 18.08
CA GLY A 475 -39.40 -47.69 17.18
C GLY A 475 -38.69 -48.95 17.68
N VAL A 476 -38.54 -49.94 16.80
CA VAL A 476 -38.14 -51.30 17.17
C VAL A 476 -36.67 -51.60 16.90
N LEU A 477 -36.10 -52.51 17.69
CA LEU A 477 -34.80 -53.12 17.42
C LEU A 477 -34.88 -54.02 16.18
N SER A 478 -33.92 -53.92 15.26
CA SER A 478 -33.89 -54.71 14.03
C SER A 478 -33.09 -56.00 14.20
N ALA A 479 -33.61 -57.11 13.67
CA ALA A 479 -32.89 -58.37 13.53
C ALA A 479 -31.54 -58.23 12.81
N ALA A 480 -31.41 -57.24 11.91
CA ALA A 480 -30.16 -56.93 11.20
C ALA A 480 -28.98 -56.61 12.14
N PHE A 481 -29.24 -56.17 13.37
CA PHE A 481 -28.20 -55.83 14.35
C PHE A 481 -27.48 -57.07 14.90
N GLY A 482 -28.03 -58.27 14.75
CA GLY A 482 -27.32 -59.53 15.06
C GLY A 482 -26.03 -59.75 14.24
N GLN A 483 -25.87 -59.02 13.13
CA GLN A 483 -24.64 -59.09 12.30
C GLN A 483 -23.41 -58.45 12.95
N TRP A 484 -23.55 -57.69 14.05
CA TRP A 484 -22.45 -57.06 14.78
C TRP A 484 -21.66 -58.06 15.66
N THR A 485 -21.25 -59.20 15.11
CA THR A 485 -20.61 -60.32 15.83
C THR A 485 -19.33 -59.97 16.60
N ARG A 486 -18.70 -58.83 16.30
CA ARG A 486 -17.51 -58.28 16.97
C ARG A 486 -17.83 -57.31 18.12
N LEU A 487 -19.11 -56.99 18.33
CA LEU A 487 -19.56 -56.00 19.31
C LEU A 487 -19.31 -56.48 20.73
N THR A 488 -18.70 -55.63 21.53
CA THR A 488 -18.36 -55.86 22.94
C THR A 488 -19.24 -55.06 23.89
N HIS A 489 -19.75 -53.90 23.45
CA HIS A 489 -20.58 -53.01 24.25
C HIS A 489 -21.73 -52.44 23.42
N LEU A 490 -22.95 -52.59 23.94
CA LEU A 490 -24.20 -52.11 23.34
C LEU A 490 -24.95 -51.24 24.35
N GLY A 491 -24.76 -49.91 24.23
CA GLY A 491 -25.47 -48.91 25.03
C GLY A 491 -26.66 -48.34 24.29
N LEU A 492 -27.88 -48.80 24.62
CA LEU A 492 -29.15 -48.27 24.10
C LEU A 492 -30.09 -47.78 25.22
N HIS A 493 -29.59 -47.70 26.45
CA HIS A 493 -30.38 -47.28 27.61
C HIS A 493 -30.84 -45.81 27.53
N ASP A 494 -31.83 -45.43 28.33
CA ASP A 494 -32.40 -44.08 28.37
C ASP A 494 -32.84 -43.56 26.99
N ASN A 495 -33.85 -44.24 26.44
CA ASN A 495 -34.45 -43.96 25.13
C ASN A 495 -35.96 -44.29 25.14
N GLN A 496 -36.60 -44.32 23.96
CA GLN A 496 -38.02 -44.62 23.75
C GLN A 496 -38.23 -45.87 22.85
N LEU A 497 -37.24 -46.77 22.83
CA LEU A 497 -37.27 -47.99 22.01
C LEU A 497 -38.36 -48.94 22.49
N SER A 498 -39.07 -49.57 21.56
CA SER A 498 -40.23 -50.42 21.83
C SER A 498 -40.19 -51.73 21.04
N GLY A 499 -41.18 -52.59 21.27
CA GLY A 499 -41.19 -53.95 20.71
C GLY A 499 -40.25 -54.89 21.46
N THR A 500 -39.99 -56.05 20.87
CA THR A 500 -39.24 -57.15 21.50
C THR A 500 -37.74 -57.07 21.22
N ILE A 501 -36.93 -57.66 22.10
CA ILE A 501 -35.52 -57.95 21.81
C ILE A 501 -35.45 -59.00 20.69
N PRO A 502 -34.75 -58.78 19.56
CA PRO A 502 -34.66 -59.75 18.48
C PRO A 502 -33.82 -60.98 18.88
N PRO A 503 -34.28 -62.22 18.59
CA PRO A 503 -33.50 -63.44 18.84
C PRO A 503 -32.09 -63.43 18.21
N GLU A 504 -31.92 -62.73 17.08
CA GLU A 504 -30.65 -62.58 16.37
C GLU A 504 -29.56 -61.91 17.22
N PHE A 505 -29.91 -61.21 18.30
CA PHE A 505 -28.92 -60.65 19.24
C PHE A 505 -28.13 -61.76 19.96
N GLY A 506 -28.61 -63.01 19.98
CA GLY A 506 -27.84 -64.18 20.41
C GLY A 506 -26.63 -64.51 19.54
N GLN A 507 -26.46 -63.83 18.39
CA GLN A 507 -25.26 -63.93 17.53
C GLN A 507 -24.11 -63.02 18.01
N LEU A 508 -24.37 -62.09 18.93
CA LEU A 508 -23.41 -61.10 19.44
C LEU A 508 -22.45 -61.70 20.49
N THR A 509 -21.84 -62.86 20.20
CA THR A 509 -21.13 -63.69 21.19
C THR A 509 -19.94 -63.02 21.87
N SER A 510 -19.45 -61.90 21.34
CA SER A 510 -18.40 -61.05 21.92
C SER A 510 -18.92 -60.03 22.97
N LEU A 511 -20.25 -59.89 23.13
CA LEU A 511 -20.88 -58.84 23.92
C LEU A 511 -20.65 -59.04 25.42
N VAL A 512 -20.13 -58.00 26.10
CA VAL A 512 -19.82 -57.99 27.53
C VAL A 512 -20.89 -57.22 28.32
N GLY A 513 -21.27 -56.03 27.84
CA GLY A 513 -22.31 -55.20 28.44
C GLY A 513 -23.54 -55.08 27.55
N PHE A 514 -24.69 -55.52 28.04
CA PHE A 514 -25.98 -55.42 27.34
C PHE A 514 -26.94 -54.53 28.12
N GLU A 515 -27.07 -53.27 27.69
CA GLU A 515 -27.75 -52.21 28.43
C GLU A 515 -28.94 -51.65 27.65
N LEU A 516 -30.14 -52.13 28.00
CA LEU A 516 -31.41 -51.75 27.36
C LEU A 516 -32.39 -51.08 28.34
N HIS A 517 -31.97 -50.82 29.57
CA HIS A 517 -32.79 -50.24 30.62
C HIS A 517 -33.34 -48.85 30.26
N ASN A 518 -34.38 -48.40 30.96
CA ASN A 518 -35.05 -47.10 30.71
C ASN A 518 -35.53 -46.95 29.24
N ASN A 519 -36.32 -47.93 28.77
CA ASN A 519 -36.96 -47.95 27.45
C ASN A 519 -38.43 -48.43 27.55
N GLN A 520 -39.07 -48.66 26.40
CA GLN A 520 -40.47 -49.11 26.27
C GLN A 520 -40.57 -50.54 25.69
N LEU A 521 -39.55 -51.37 25.92
CA LEU A 521 -39.47 -52.73 25.37
C LEU A 521 -40.57 -53.63 25.95
N THR A 522 -40.96 -54.63 25.16
CA THR A 522 -42.05 -55.56 25.43
C THR A 522 -41.65 -57.03 25.25
N GLY A 523 -42.45 -57.94 25.81
CA GLY A 523 -42.27 -59.38 25.63
C GLY A 523 -41.17 -60.00 26.51
N GLY A 524 -40.85 -61.26 26.24
CA GLY A 524 -39.87 -62.03 27.01
C GLY A 524 -38.42 -61.79 26.59
N VAL A 525 -37.50 -62.28 27.40
CA VAL A 525 -36.07 -62.34 27.06
C VAL A 525 -35.84 -63.54 26.11
N PRO A 526 -35.28 -63.36 24.89
CA PRO A 526 -35.07 -64.47 23.95
C PRO A 526 -34.11 -65.54 24.48
N SER A 527 -34.39 -66.81 24.16
CA SER A 527 -33.59 -67.96 24.59
C SER A 527 -32.16 -67.94 24.02
N GLU A 528 -32.02 -67.34 22.85
CA GLU A 528 -30.81 -67.19 22.07
C GLU A 528 -29.77 -66.33 22.79
N LEU A 529 -30.18 -65.47 23.74
CA LEU A 529 -29.26 -64.69 24.57
C LEU A 529 -28.43 -65.56 25.54
N GLY A 530 -28.82 -66.82 25.76
CA GLY A 530 -27.97 -67.79 26.47
C GLY A 530 -26.67 -68.13 25.74
N ASN A 531 -26.57 -67.82 24.44
CA ASN A 531 -25.33 -67.98 23.66
C ASN A 531 -24.26 -66.91 24.00
N LEU A 532 -24.65 -65.83 24.70
CA LEU A 532 -23.78 -64.68 24.99
C LEU A 532 -22.84 -64.95 26.18
N THR A 533 -21.96 -65.95 26.04
CA THR A 533 -21.05 -66.41 27.10
C THR A 533 -20.02 -65.35 27.55
N ALA A 534 -19.74 -64.34 26.73
CA ALA A 534 -18.93 -63.18 27.09
C ALA A 534 -19.68 -62.16 27.98
N MET A 535 -21.01 -62.21 28.06
CA MET A 535 -21.82 -61.21 28.76
C MET A 535 -21.57 -61.24 30.27
N ARG A 536 -21.40 -60.07 30.86
CA ARG A 536 -21.15 -59.85 32.30
C ARG A 536 -22.20 -58.94 32.94
N SER A 537 -22.88 -58.11 32.16
CA SER A 537 -23.94 -57.22 32.65
C SER A 537 -25.17 -57.30 31.75
N LEU A 538 -26.32 -57.58 32.36
CA LEU A 538 -27.64 -57.56 31.70
C LEU A 538 -28.55 -56.58 32.45
N GLN A 539 -28.78 -55.41 31.85
CA GLN A 539 -29.55 -54.31 32.45
C GLN A 539 -30.84 -54.08 31.64
N LEU A 540 -31.98 -54.55 32.18
CA LEU A 540 -33.30 -54.50 31.53
C LEU A 540 -34.32 -53.64 32.28
N GLN A 541 -33.94 -53.09 33.44
CA GLN A 541 -34.82 -52.35 34.35
C GLN A 541 -35.59 -51.21 33.68
N ASN A 542 -36.76 -50.90 34.23
CA ASN A 542 -37.72 -49.88 33.78
C ASN A 542 -38.34 -50.13 32.39
N ASN A 543 -38.17 -51.31 31.80
CA ASN A 543 -38.96 -51.77 30.64
C ASN A 543 -40.28 -52.44 31.09
N ARG A 544 -41.28 -51.63 31.44
CA ARG A 544 -42.55 -52.10 32.06
C ARG A 544 -43.38 -53.09 31.23
N GLY A 545 -43.14 -53.16 29.91
CA GLY A 545 -43.81 -54.08 29.01
C GLY A 545 -43.11 -55.43 28.83
N MET A 546 -41.87 -55.58 29.33
CA MET A 546 -41.18 -56.87 29.30
C MET A 546 -41.78 -57.81 30.34
N ALA A 547 -42.14 -59.01 29.92
CA ALA A 547 -42.95 -59.93 30.71
C ALA A 547 -42.66 -61.40 30.38
N GLY A 548 -42.89 -62.29 31.35
CA GLY A 548 -42.73 -63.73 31.22
C GLY A 548 -41.43 -64.28 31.86
N PRO A 549 -41.21 -65.60 31.79
CA PRO A 549 -40.08 -66.24 32.43
C PRO A 549 -38.76 -65.89 31.74
N LEU A 550 -37.68 -65.76 32.52
CA LEU A 550 -36.32 -65.84 31.98
C LEU A 550 -36.10 -67.23 31.33
N PRO A 551 -35.46 -67.31 30.15
CA PRO A 551 -35.22 -68.58 29.47
C PRO A 551 -34.05 -69.35 30.12
N LEU A 552 -34.23 -70.67 30.30
CA LEU A 552 -33.27 -71.56 30.99
C LEU A 552 -31.84 -71.48 30.42
N SER A 553 -31.69 -71.16 29.14
CA SER A 553 -30.40 -70.98 28.48
C SER A 553 -29.52 -69.88 29.13
N LEU A 554 -30.10 -68.89 29.81
CA LEU A 554 -29.33 -67.88 30.55
C LEU A 554 -28.50 -68.47 31.70
N THR A 555 -28.86 -69.65 32.24
CA THR A 555 -28.08 -70.26 33.33
C THR A 555 -26.67 -70.67 32.91
N GLY A 556 -26.38 -70.71 31.60
CA GLY A 556 -25.04 -70.90 31.05
C GLY A 556 -24.18 -69.64 30.97
N VAL A 557 -24.75 -68.44 31.16
CA VAL A 557 -24.04 -67.16 31.08
C VAL A 557 -23.52 -66.76 32.46
N SER A 558 -22.25 -66.36 32.55
CA SER A 558 -21.64 -65.91 33.81
C SER A 558 -21.77 -64.39 33.98
N LEU A 559 -22.83 -63.94 34.64
CA LEU A 559 -23.09 -62.52 34.91
C LEU A 559 -22.47 -62.04 36.23
N ASN A 560 -21.97 -60.81 36.24
CA ASN A 560 -21.59 -60.05 37.42
C ASN A 560 -22.77 -59.18 37.91
N SER A 561 -23.63 -58.74 36.98
CA SER A 561 -24.83 -57.97 37.31
C SER A 561 -26.04 -58.33 36.44
N LEU A 562 -27.22 -58.38 37.09
CA LEU A 562 -28.54 -58.60 36.51
C LEU A 562 -29.54 -57.65 37.15
N SER A 563 -30.15 -56.75 36.37
CA SER A 563 -31.15 -55.81 36.88
C SER A 563 -32.45 -55.89 36.09
N LEU A 564 -33.55 -56.17 36.80
CA LEU A 564 -34.88 -56.43 36.26
C LEU A 564 -35.96 -55.51 36.86
N ASP A 565 -35.58 -54.51 37.67
CA ASP A 565 -36.53 -53.66 38.41
C ASP A 565 -37.56 -53.01 37.48
N SER A 566 -38.81 -52.90 37.94
CA SER A 566 -39.91 -52.32 37.15
C SER A 566 -40.15 -52.97 35.78
N THR A 567 -39.76 -54.23 35.59
CA THR A 567 -40.27 -55.11 34.53
C THR A 567 -41.38 -56.03 35.09
N GLN A 568 -41.97 -56.86 34.23
CA GLN A 568 -42.85 -57.98 34.61
C GLN A 568 -42.18 -59.33 34.30
N LEU A 569 -40.84 -59.34 34.15
CA LEU A 569 -40.07 -60.57 33.99
C LEU A 569 -40.04 -61.33 35.32
N CYS A 570 -40.10 -62.65 35.24
CA CYS A 570 -40.03 -63.52 36.40
C CYS A 570 -38.94 -64.57 36.25
N VAL A 571 -38.38 -65.01 37.37
CA VAL A 571 -37.40 -66.10 37.41
C VAL A 571 -38.13 -67.41 37.70
N PRO A 572 -37.95 -68.46 36.87
CA PRO A 572 -38.52 -69.77 37.14
C PRO A 572 -38.05 -70.37 38.49
N PRO A 573 -38.88 -71.17 39.18
CA PRO A 573 -38.56 -71.78 40.46
C PRO A 573 -37.50 -72.90 40.37
N ASP A 574 -37.00 -73.22 39.17
CA ASP A 574 -36.03 -74.29 38.95
C ASP A 574 -34.74 -74.11 39.77
N ALA A 575 -34.27 -75.20 40.38
CA ALA A 575 -33.03 -75.20 41.17
C ALA A 575 -31.79 -74.74 40.37
N ALA A 576 -31.78 -74.91 39.05
CA ALA A 576 -30.74 -74.39 38.16
C ALA A 576 -30.72 -72.86 38.13
N PHE A 577 -31.88 -72.21 38.07
CA PHE A 577 -32.00 -70.75 38.11
C PHE A 577 -31.60 -70.18 39.46
N GLN A 578 -32.04 -70.80 40.56
CA GLN A 578 -31.68 -70.36 41.91
C GLN A 578 -30.16 -70.49 42.16
N THR A 579 -29.55 -71.58 41.68
CA THR A 579 -28.09 -71.79 41.73
C THR A 579 -27.33 -70.79 40.86
N TRP A 580 -27.89 -70.37 39.73
CA TRP A 580 -27.31 -69.38 38.83
C TRP A 580 -27.39 -67.97 39.40
N LEU A 581 -28.58 -67.52 39.85
CA LEU A 581 -28.79 -66.23 40.50
C LEU A 581 -27.83 -66.03 41.68
N ALA A 582 -27.64 -67.04 42.52
CA ALA A 582 -26.76 -66.98 43.69
C ALA A 582 -25.26 -66.80 43.37
N ARG A 583 -24.86 -66.86 42.09
CA ARG A 583 -23.48 -66.60 41.62
C ARG A 583 -23.30 -65.18 41.08
N ILE A 584 -24.38 -64.42 40.87
CA ILE A 584 -24.33 -63.07 40.33
C ILE A 584 -24.13 -62.10 41.50
N GLU A 585 -23.09 -61.27 41.44
CA GLU A 585 -22.71 -60.38 42.55
C GLU A 585 -23.77 -59.30 42.83
N ASN A 586 -24.37 -58.75 41.77
CA ASN A 586 -25.30 -57.61 41.85
C ASN A 586 -26.63 -57.92 41.15
N VAL A 587 -27.65 -58.29 41.94
CA VAL A 587 -28.97 -58.69 41.43
C VAL A 587 -30.07 -57.78 41.97
N SER A 588 -30.98 -57.32 41.11
CA SER A 588 -32.15 -56.53 41.50
C SER A 588 -33.40 -56.83 40.65
N GLY A 589 -34.59 -56.52 41.18
CA GLY A 589 -35.87 -56.71 40.49
C GLY A 589 -36.35 -58.16 40.32
N VAL A 590 -35.80 -59.13 41.06
CA VAL A 590 -36.19 -60.54 40.93
C VAL A 590 -37.57 -60.79 41.54
N ILE A 591 -38.47 -61.33 40.72
CA ILE A 591 -39.80 -61.83 41.09
C ILE A 591 -39.86 -63.30 40.67
N GLU A 592 -40.34 -64.19 41.53
CA GLU A 592 -40.52 -65.61 41.19
C GLU A 592 -41.75 -65.79 40.29
N CYS A 593 -41.67 -66.70 39.30
CA CYS A 593 -42.81 -66.95 38.42
C CYS A 593 -43.97 -67.62 39.16
N SER A 594 -45.19 -67.10 38.98
CA SER A 594 -46.41 -67.80 39.43
C SER A 594 -46.55 -69.17 38.74
N PRO A 595 -47.09 -70.20 39.43
CA PRO A 595 -47.33 -71.53 38.87
C PRO A 595 -48.31 -71.59 37.68
#